data_AF-A0A8T5MAK2-F1
#
_entry.id   AF-A0A8T5MAK2-F1
#
_cell.length_a   1.000
_cell.length_b   1.000
_cell.length_c   1.000
_cell.angle_alpha   90.00
_cell.angle_beta   90.00
_cell.angle_gamma   90.00
#
_symmetry.space_group_name_H-M   'P 1'
#
loop_
_entity.id
_entity.type
_entity.pdbx_description
1 polymer ?
#
loop_
_entity_poly.entity_id
_entity_poly.type
_entity_poly.pdbx_seq_one_letter_code
_entity_poly.pdbx_strand_id
1 'polypeptide(L)'
;MEEEKSPKKFVKPGWIKMKPAEMEEIVIGLAKNGESPAKIGLILRDKHGIPKTKLFGKRITEILKEKGVKYEVEKDVVDKKIGKLKGHISKNKHDYPAKRALTKRLWDLYKVNKRAQE
;
A
#
# COMPACT_ATOMS: atom_id res chain seq x y z
N MET A 1 -21.65 -14.97 11.11
CA MET A 1 -22.00 -13.56 10.82
C MET A 1 -21.04 -13.08 9.75
N GLU A 2 -21.41 -13.29 8.48
CA GLU A 2 -20.73 -12.64 7.36
C GLU A 2 -21.13 -11.16 7.39
N GLU A 3 -20.17 -10.27 7.65
CA GLU A 3 -20.38 -8.85 7.40
C GLU A 3 -20.38 -8.63 5.87
N GLU A 4 -21.56 -8.71 5.26
CA GLU A 4 -21.76 -8.15 3.93
C GLU A 4 -21.49 -6.64 3.99
N LYS A 5 -20.26 -6.24 3.67
CA LYS A 5 -19.94 -4.83 3.36
C LYS A 5 -20.61 -4.49 2.03
N SER A 6 -21.87 -4.06 2.11
CA SER A 6 -22.57 -3.34 1.03
C SER A 6 -21.63 -2.27 0.45
N PRO A 7 -21.54 -2.13 -0.89
CA PRO A 7 -20.66 -1.15 -1.51
C PRO A 7 -21.18 0.26 -1.21
N LYS A 8 -20.72 0.86 -0.12
CA LYS A 8 -20.98 2.28 0.18
C LYS A 8 -20.49 3.10 -1.00
N LYS A 9 -21.42 3.62 -1.80
CA LYS A 9 -21.14 4.62 -2.84
C LYS A 9 -20.53 5.82 -2.13
N PHE A 10 -19.22 6.00 -2.29
CA PHE A 10 -18.52 7.14 -1.72
C PHE A 10 -18.89 8.37 -2.54
N VAL A 11 -19.91 9.09 -2.10
CA VAL A 11 -20.26 10.41 -2.64
C VAL A 11 -19.19 11.40 -2.19
N LYS A 12 -18.69 12.24 -3.11
CA LYS A 12 -17.69 13.28 -2.80
C LYS A 12 -18.29 14.22 -1.73
N PRO A 13 -17.70 14.32 -0.53
CA PRO A 13 -18.21 15.25 0.46
C PRO A 13 -18.03 16.69 -0.03
N GLY A 14 -19.03 17.53 0.22
CA GLY A 14 -19.14 18.88 -0.36
C GLY A 14 -18.01 19.85 0.02
N TRP A 15 -17.23 19.55 1.06
CA TRP A 15 -16.06 20.34 1.45
C TRP A 15 -14.83 20.08 0.58
N ILE A 16 -14.81 19.01 -0.24
CA ILE A 16 -13.67 18.72 -1.14
C ILE A 16 -13.87 19.52 -2.43
N LYS A 17 -13.36 20.75 -2.44
CA LYS A 17 -13.38 21.63 -3.63
C LYS A 17 -12.23 21.37 -4.61
N MET A 18 -11.20 20.60 -4.23
CA MET A 18 -10.06 20.32 -5.10
C MET A 18 -10.49 19.62 -6.40
N LYS A 19 -9.79 19.97 -7.48
CA LYS A 19 -9.93 19.35 -8.79
C LYS A 19 -9.13 18.03 -8.83
N PRO A 20 -9.54 17.07 -9.67
CA PRO A 20 -8.78 15.83 -9.86
C PRO A 20 -7.36 16.09 -10.39
N ALA A 21 -7.17 17.11 -11.24
CA ALA A 21 -5.87 17.47 -11.80
C ALA A 21 -4.86 17.91 -10.71
N GLU A 22 -5.28 18.77 -9.78
CA GLU A 22 -4.45 19.22 -8.65
C GLU A 22 -4.02 18.04 -7.77
N MET A 23 -4.90 17.06 -7.58
CA MET A 23 -4.59 15.86 -6.80
C MET A 23 -3.53 14.99 -7.49
N GLU A 24 -3.62 14.81 -8.82
CA GLU A 24 -2.62 14.08 -9.57
C GLU A 24 -1.24 14.76 -9.47
N GLU A 25 -1.18 16.09 -9.58
CA GLU A 25 0.07 16.85 -9.42
C GLU A 25 0.72 16.67 -8.06
N ILE A 26 -0.07 16.74 -6.98
CA ILE A 26 0.41 16.52 -5.61
C ILE A 26 0.94 15.09 -5.45
N VAL A 27 0.20 14.09 -5.97
CA VAL A 27 0.62 12.68 -5.89
C VAL A 27 1.96 12.48 -6.59
N ILE A 28 2.16 13.09 -7.76
CA ILE A 28 3.41 13.00 -8.51
C ILE A 28 4.56 13.66 -7.77
N GLY A 29 4.32 14.86 -7.22
CA GLY A 29 5.33 15.57 -6.42
C GLY A 29 5.80 14.71 -5.25
N LEU A 30 4.85 14.11 -4.51
CA LEU A 30 5.17 13.22 -3.39
C LEU A 30 5.84 11.92 -3.84
N ALA A 31 5.46 11.38 -5.00
CA ALA A 31 6.05 10.17 -5.55
C ALA A 31 7.50 10.39 -6.01
N LYS A 32 7.80 11.55 -6.60
CA LYS A 32 9.18 11.95 -6.95
C LYS A 32 10.07 12.10 -5.71
N ASN A 33 9.49 12.48 -4.58
CA ASN A 33 10.18 12.51 -3.29
C ASN A 33 10.46 11.11 -2.72
N GLY A 34 10.06 10.03 -3.41
CA GLY A 34 10.30 8.64 -3.00
C GLY A 34 9.32 8.13 -1.94
N GLU A 35 8.20 8.82 -1.72
CA GLU A 35 7.22 8.38 -0.73
C GLU A 35 6.42 7.17 -1.23
N SER A 36 6.19 6.20 -0.34
CA SER A 36 5.37 5.02 -0.65
C SER A 36 3.92 5.42 -0.93
N PRO A 37 3.18 4.69 -1.80
CA PRO A 37 1.78 5.01 -2.11
C PRO A 37 0.88 5.03 -0.88
N ALA A 38 1.17 4.19 0.12
CA ALA A 38 0.45 4.20 1.40
C ALA A 38 0.68 5.50 2.18
N LYS A 39 1.93 5.98 2.22
CA LYS A 39 2.30 7.24 2.90
C LYS A 39 1.77 8.47 2.15
N ILE A 40 1.75 8.45 0.82
CA ILE A 40 1.09 9.48 0.00
C ILE A 40 -0.39 9.58 0.38
N GLY A 41 -1.08 8.45 0.52
CA GLY A 41 -2.48 8.42 0.94
C GLY A 41 -2.73 9.01 2.33
N LEU A 42 -1.80 8.83 3.27
CA LEU A 42 -1.87 9.45 4.60
C LEU A 42 -1.66 10.98 4.51
N ILE A 43 -0.66 11.43 3.75
CA ILE A 43 -0.38 12.86 3.58
C ILE A 43 -1.58 13.57 2.92
N LEU A 44 -2.22 12.95 1.93
CA LEU A 44 -3.43 13.48 1.31
C LEU A 44 -4.60 13.60 2.30
N ARG A 45 -4.70 12.69 3.27
CA ARG A 45 -5.72 12.74 4.31
C ARG A 45 -5.44 13.86 5.31
N ASP A 46 -4.22 13.93 5.80
CA ASP A 46 -3.87 14.79 6.93
C ASP A 46 -3.65 16.24 6.51
N LYS A 47 -3.03 16.47 5.34
CA LYS A 47 -2.74 17.83 4.83
C LYS A 47 -3.82 18.38 3.92
N HIS A 48 -4.42 17.53 3.10
CA HIS A 48 -5.36 17.96 2.05
C HIS A 48 -6.82 17.59 2.34
N GLY A 49 -7.09 16.87 3.44
CA GLY A 49 -8.45 16.48 3.83
C GLY A 49 -9.09 15.47 2.87
N ILE A 50 -8.30 14.77 2.05
CA ILE A 50 -8.79 13.78 1.07
C ILE A 50 -8.73 12.38 1.71
N PRO A 51 -9.87 11.78 2.07
CA PRO A 51 -9.86 10.49 2.78
C PRO A 51 -9.53 9.30 1.86
N LYS A 52 -9.92 9.38 0.58
CA LYS A 52 -9.71 8.35 -0.45
C LYS A 52 -9.51 8.98 -1.82
N THR A 53 -8.48 8.57 -2.55
CA THR A 53 -8.24 9.05 -3.92
C THR A 53 -9.24 8.48 -4.93
N LYS A 54 -9.86 7.33 -4.63
CA LYS A 54 -10.93 6.74 -5.45
C LYS A 54 -12.12 7.67 -5.67
N LEU A 55 -12.30 8.69 -4.82
CA LEU A 55 -13.29 9.75 -5.00
C LEU A 55 -13.09 10.55 -6.29
N PHE A 56 -11.88 10.58 -6.82
CA PHE A 56 -11.50 11.28 -8.05
C PHE A 56 -11.42 10.36 -9.27
N GLY A 57 -11.87 9.11 -9.16
CA GLY A 57 -11.95 8.16 -10.27
C GLY A 57 -10.72 7.27 -10.47
N LYS A 58 -9.55 7.65 -9.95
CA LYS A 58 -8.30 6.86 -10.06
C LYS A 58 -7.71 6.44 -8.71
N ARG A 59 -7.04 5.29 -8.68
CA ARG A 59 -6.22 4.86 -7.53
C ARG A 59 -4.82 5.46 -7.61
N ILE A 60 -4.19 5.68 -6.46
CA ILE A 60 -2.79 6.15 -6.39
C ILE A 60 -1.88 5.24 -7.22
N THR A 61 -2.05 3.92 -7.12
CA THR A 61 -1.28 2.93 -7.88
C THR A 61 -1.45 3.04 -9.39
N GLU A 62 -2.63 3.46 -9.88
CA GLU A 62 -2.89 3.66 -11.30
C GLU A 62 -2.16 4.92 -11.78
N ILE A 63 -2.29 6.03 -11.04
CA ILE A 63 -1.60 7.30 -11.34
C ILE A 63 -0.09 7.12 -11.37
N LEU A 64 0.46 6.32 -10.44
CA LEU A 64 1.90 6.03 -10.38
C LEU A 64 2.36 5.15 -11.55
N LYS A 65 1.55 4.16 -11.94
CA LYS A 65 1.83 3.29 -13.09
C LYS A 65 1.80 4.07 -14.41
N GLU A 66 0.79 4.91 -14.61
CA GLU A 66 0.65 5.77 -15.81
C GLU A 66 1.88 6.66 -16.02
N LYS A 67 2.50 7.13 -14.93
CA LYS A 67 3.65 8.05 -14.98
C LYS A 67 5.00 7.36 -14.81
N GLY A 68 5.03 6.02 -14.75
CA GLY A 68 6.25 5.22 -14.66
C GLY A 68 7.04 5.39 -13.37
N VAL A 69 6.44 5.93 -12.30
CA VAL A 69 7.14 6.09 -11.02
C VAL A 69 7.14 4.75 -10.30
N LYS A 70 8.33 4.15 -10.21
CA LYS A 70 8.54 2.86 -9.53
C LYS A 70 8.36 3.06 -8.03
N TYR A 71 7.33 2.45 -7.47
CA TYR A 71 7.13 2.41 -6.02
C TYR A 71 7.49 1.03 -5.48
N GLU A 72 7.79 0.97 -4.18
CA GLU A 72 8.09 -0.30 -3.52
C GLU A 72 6.88 -1.23 -3.58
N VAL A 73 7.04 -2.36 -4.29
CA VAL A 73 5.96 -3.31 -4.49
C VAL A 73 5.76 -4.09 -3.19
N GLU A 74 4.52 -4.51 -2.91
CA GLU A 74 4.22 -5.28 -1.69
C GLU A 74 5.13 -6.51 -1.50
N LYS A 75 5.52 -7.13 -2.62
CA LYS A 75 6.49 -8.22 -2.67
C LYS A 75 7.83 -7.83 -2.03
N ASP A 76 8.41 -6.70 -2.44
CA ASP A 76 9.72 -6.24 -1.97
C ASP A 76 9.71 -5.97 -0.46
N VAL A 77 8.62 -5.41 0.06
CA VAL A 77 8.45 -5.18 1.51
C VAL A 77 8.41 -6.50 2.28
N VAL A 78 7.70 -7.51 1.75
CA VAL A 78 7.61 -8.83 2.37
C VAL A 78 8.96 -9.55 2.34
N ASP A 79 9.68 -9.49 1.20
CA ASP A 79 11.02 -10.06 1.07
C ASP A 79 12.02 -9.43 2.04
N LYS A 80 12.01 -8.10 2.20
CA LYS A 80 12.84 -7.40 3.21
C LYS A 80 12.55 -7.88 4.63
N LYS A 81 11.29 -8.11 4.99
CA LYS A 81 10.90 -8.63 6.31
C LYS A 81 11.35 -10.08 6.51
N ILE A 82 11.24 -10.92 5.47
CA ILE A 82 11.71 -12.30 5.49
C ILE A 82 13.23 -12.34 5.68
N GLY A 83 13.99 -11.52 4.94
CA GLY A 83 15.45 -11.42 5.08
C GLY A 83 15.87 -11.07 6.51
N LYS A 84 15.22 -10.08 7.13
CA LYS A 84 15.46 -9.71 8.53
C LYS A 84 15.17 -10.87 9.50
N LEU A 85 14.04 -11.57 9.31
CA LEU A 85 13.67 -12.73 10.15
C LEU A 85 14.65 -13.89 10.00
N LYS A 86 15.10 -14.20 8.77
CA LYS A 86 16.12 -15.22 8.52
C LYS A 86 17.43 -14.89 9.24
N GLY A 87 17.87 -13.62 9.17
CA GLY A 87 19.05 -13.15 9.90
C GLY A 87 18.92 -13.28 11.42
N HIS A 88 17.74 -12.99 11.98
CA HIS A 88 17.46 -13.16 13.42
C HIS A 88 17.48 -14.64 13.85
N ILE A 89 16.80 -15.51 13.10
CA ILE A 89 16.72 -16.95 13.42
C ILE A 89 18.09 -17.63 13.30
N SER A 90 18.94 -17.19 12.36
CA SER A 90 20.30 -17.72 12.23
C SER A 90 21.13 -17.49 13.49
N LYS A 91 20.89 -16.38 14.21
CA LYS A 91 21.55 -16.08 15.49
C LYS A 91 20.84 -16.75 16.67
N ASN A 92 19.51 -16.83 16.62
CA ASN A 92 18.66 -17.35 17.69
C ASN A 92 17.89 -18.62 17.25
N LYS A 93 18.58 -19.77 17.25
CA LYS A 93 18.02 -21.04 16.73
C LYS A 93 16.82 -21.58 17.52
N HIS A 94 16.67 -21.21 18.78
CA HIS A 94 15.59 -21.67 19.67
C HIS A 94 14.40 -20.71 19.75
N ASP A 95 14.40 -19.62 18.99
CA ASP A 95 13.27 -18.69 18.92
C ASP A 95 12.14 -19.28 18.05
N TYR A 96 11.32 -20.14 18.67
CA TYR A 96 10.15 -20.75 18.04
C TYR A 96 9.08 -19.74 17.58
N PRO A 97 8.79 -18.66 18.33
CA PRO A 97 7.93 -17.57 17.85
C PRO A 97 8.42 -16.96 16.53
N ALA A 98 9.72 -16.68 16.40
CA ALA A 98 10.29 -16.15 15.17
C ALA A 98 10.19 -17.13 14.00
N LYS A 99 10.41 -18.43 14.22
CA LYS A 99 10.20 -19.47 13.19
C LYS A 99 8.75 -19.49 12.69
N ARG A 100 7.77 -19.42 13.60
CA ARG A 100 6.35 -19.34 13.25
C ARG A 100 6.04 -18.08 12.43
N ALA A 101 6.62 -16.93 12.83
CA ALA A 101 6.47 -15.69 12.09
C ALA A 101 7.05 -15.80 10.67
N LEU A 102 8.21 -16.44 10.50
CA LEU A 102 8.81 -16.70 9.18
C LEU A 102 7.86 -17.52 8.28
N THR A 103 7.29 -18.62 8.77
CA THR A 103 6.32 -19.43 8.02
C THR A 103 5.12 -18.60 7.55
N LYS A 104 4.56 -17.76 8.44
CA LYS A 104 3.47 -16.86 8.08
C LYS A 104 3.87 -15.87 6.97
N ARG A 105 5.07 -15.28 7.07
CA ARG A 105 5.58 -14.33 6.06
C ARG A 105 5.87 -14.99 4.71
N LEU A 106 6.36 -16.23 4.70
CA LEU A 106 6.52 -17.02 3.49
C LEU A 106 5.17 -17.31 2.81
N TRP A 107 4.14 -17.61 3.61
CA TRP A 107 2.79 -17.78 3.08
C TRP A 107 2.18 -16.47 2.55
N ASP A 108 2.46 -15.34 3.21
CA ASP A 108 2.10 -14.03 2.69
C ASP A 108 2.73 -13.76 1.32
N LEU A 109 4.03 -14.07 1.16
CA LEU A 109 4.73 -13.96 -0.13
C LEU A 109 4.09 -14.82 -1.22
N TYR A 110 3.75 -16.08 -0.89
CA TYR A 110 3.06 -16.99 -1.82
C TYR A 110 1.74 -16.40 -2.32
N LYS A 111 0.89 -15.87 -1.42
CA LYS A 111 -0.38 -15.24 -1.82
C LYS A 111 -0.17 -14.02 -2.71
N VAL A 112 0.84 -13.19 -2.40
CA VAL A 112 1.15 -11.99 -3.21
C VAL A 112 1.56 -12.41 -4.62
N ASN A 113 2.40 -13.43 -4.75
CA ASN A 113 2.79 -13.96 -6.07
C ASN A 113 1.58 -14.57 -6.81
N LYS A 114 0.72 -15.32 -6.13
CA LYS A 114 -0.48 -15.90 -6.75
C LYS A 114 -1.42 -14.82 -7.31
N ARG A 115 -1.67 -13.76 -6.54
CA ARG A 115 -2.49 -12.60 -6.97
C ARG A 115 -1.91 -11.81 -8.13
N ALA A 116 -0.62 -11.95 -8.41
CA ALA A 116 0.06 -11.26 -9.51
C ALA A 116 0.07 -12.07 -10.81
N GLN A 117 -0.34 -13.35 -10.76
CA GLN A 117 -0.45 -14.25 -11.92
C GLN A 117 -1.89 -14.35 -12.45
N GLU A 118 -2.88 -14.00 -11.61
CA GLU A 118 -4.28 -13.79 -11.97
C GLU A 118 -4.49 -12.35 -12.48
#